data_AF-A0A443IE46-F1
#
_entry.id   AF-A0A443IE46-F1
#
_cell.length_a   1.000
_cell.length_b   1.000
_cell.length_c   1.000
_cell.angle_alpha   90.00
_cell.angle_beta   90.00
_cell.angle_gamma   90.00
#
_symmetry.space_group_name_H-M   'P 1'
#
loop_
_entity.id
_entity.type
_entity.pdbx_description
1 polymer ?
#
loop_
_entity_poly.entity_id
_entity_poly.type
_entity_poly.pdbx_seq_one_letter_code
_entity_poly.pdbx_strand_id
1 'polypeptide(L)'
;MSESRSYPHPSGWFELLGVIVSGMLENAGEAESHGFLQNMGDRLARLYPLNSALTVGELEIQINMMLARFGWGFIDLQPHDNALVLQHRGLPAGESMLDANQWRHALGAVLCGLYARWLREQGGAETVSLVCDAISDDALLLFRYQNG
;
A
#
# COMPACT_ATOMS: atom_id res chain seq x y z
N MET A 1 21.89 15.24 -28.57
CA MET A 1 21.27 15.36 -27.24
C MET A 1 19.76 15.28 -27.45
N SER A 2 19.13 14.19 -27.04
CA SER A 2 17.67 14.07 -27.07
C SER A 2 17.15 14.48 -25.71
N GLU A 3 16.41 15.57 -25.62
CA GLU A 3 15.71 15.98 -24.40
C GLU A 3 14.64 14.94 -24.09
N SER A 4 14.86 14.13 -23.07
CA SER A 4 13.81 13.33 -22.46
C SER A 4 12.81 14.28 -21.81
N ARG A 5 11.68 14.53 -22.49
CA ARG A 5 10.50 15.14 -21.89
C ARG A 5 10.07 14.29 -20.70
N SER A 6 10.43 14.70 -19.49
CA SER A 6 9.73 14.26 -18.29
C SER A 6 8.31 14.82 -18.38
N TYR A 7 7.34 13.98 -18.75
CA TYR A 7 5.95 14.33 -18.54
C TYR A 7 5.75 14.39 -17.02
N PRO A 8 5.39 15.55 -16.43
CA PRO A 8 4.84 15.55 -15.08
C PRO A 8 3.67 14.55 -15.10
N HIS A 9 3.54 13.72 -14.05
CA HIS A 9 2.56 12.64 -13.94
C HIS A 9 1.25 12.97 -14.68
N PRO A 10 0.73 12.13 -15.60
CA PRO A 10 -0.51 12.46 -16.29
C PRO A 10 -1.64 12.46 -15.27
N SER A 11 -2.02 13.66 -14.83
CA SER A 11 -3.20 13.99 -14.05
C SER A 11 -4.42 13.37 -14.73
N GLY A 12 -5.11 12.46 -14.04
CA GLY A 12 -6.30 11.75 -14.53
C GLY A 12 -6.33 10.26 -14.16
N TRP A 13 -5.18 9.61 -13.95
CA TRP A 13 -5.18 8.19 -13.54
C TRP A 13 -5.68 7.98 -12.11
N PHE A 14 -5.37 8.90 -11.18
CA PHE A 14 -5.92 8.86 -9.81
C PHE A 14 -7.43 9.14 -9.78
N GLU A 15 -7.92 10.06 -10.62
CA GLU A 15 -9.35 10.30 -10.81
C GLU A 15 -10.07 9.03 -11.31
N LEU A 16 -9.52 8.40 -12.36
CA LEU A 16 -10.07 7.16 -12.91
C LEU A 16 -10.08 6.03 -11.86
N LEU A 17 -8.99 5.89 -11.10
CA LEU A 17 -8.91 4.89 -10.04
C LEU A 17 -9.95 5.15 -8.96
N GLY A 18 -10.15 6.42 -8.58
CA GLY A 18 -11.21 6.82 -7.66
C GLY A 18 -12.62 6.48 -8.15
N VAL A 19 -12.90 6.69 -9.45
CA VAL A 19 -14.18 6.29 -10.06
C VAL A 19 -14.39 4.78 -10.00
N ILE A 20 -13.35 3.99 -10.33
CA ILE A 20 -13.42 2.53 -10.28
C ILE A 20 -13.67 2.05 -8.85
N VAL A 21 -12.96 2.60 -7.87
CA VAL A 21 -13.12 2.26 -6.46
C VAL A 21 -14.50 2.64 -5.95
N SER A 22 -15.00 3.85 -6.26
CA SER A 22 -16.35 4.29 -5.88
C SER A 22 -17.42 3.36 -6.43
N GLY A 23 -17.36 3.07 -7.75
CA GLY A 23 -18.30 2.15 -8.38
C GLY A 23 -18.24 0.74 -7.79
N MET A 24 -17.07 0.27 -7.37
CA MET A 24 -16.95 -1.02 -6.69
C MET A 24 -17.61 -0.99 -5.30
N LEU A 25 -17.35 0.03 -4.49
CA LEU A 25 -17.95 0.20 -3.15
C LEU A 25 -19.48 0.32 -3.20
N GLU A 26 -20.01 0.97 -4.25
CA GLU A 26 -21.45 1.10 -4.47
C GLU A 26 -22.13 -0.22 -4.87
N ASN A 27 -21.42 -1.11 -5.56
CA ASN A 27 -22.00 -2.34 -6.15
C ASN A 27 -21.71 -3.62 -5.35
N ALA A 28 -20.51 -3.72 -4.76
CA ALA A 28 -20.09 -4.81 -3.89
C ALA A 28 -19.92 -4.21 -2.50
N GLY A 29 -20.69 -4.69 -1.52
CA GLY A 29 -20.67 -4.12 -0.17
C GLY A 29 -19.26 -3.99 0.40
N GLU A 30 -19.08 -3.13 1.40
CA GLU A 30 -17.77 -2.70 1.92
C GLU A 30 -16.76 -3.85 2.16
N ALA A 31 -17.22 -4.96 2.76
CA ALA A 31 -16.36 -6.10 3.06
C ALA A 31 -15.83 -6.83 1.79
N GLU A 32 -16.68 -6.99 0.78
CA GLU A 32 -16.32 -7.64 -0.49
C GLU A 32 -15.35 -6.76 -1.29
N SER A 33 -15.64 -5.46 -1.33
CA SER A 33 -14.78 -4.43 -1.91
C SER A 33 -13.40 -4.39 -1.25
N HIS A 34 -13.34 -4.45 0.08
CA HIS A 34 -12.09 -4.46 0.83
C HIS A 34 -11.22 -5.69 0.52
N GLY A 35 -11.82 -6.90 0.53
CA GLY A 35 -11.11 -8.13 0.18
C GLY A 35 -10.59 -8.13 -1.27
N PHE A 36 -11.36 -7.56 -2.20
CA PHE A 36 -10.92 -7.39 -3.58
C PHE A 36 -9.70 -6.46 -3.69
N LEU A 37 -9.72 -5.31 -3.00
CA LEU A 37 -8.61 -4.34 -3.02
C LEU A 37 -7.32 -4.93 -2.42
N GLN A 38 -7.44 -5.70 -1.34
CA GLN A 38 -6.29 -6.46 -0.81
C GLN A 38 -5.73 -7.44 -1.86
N ASN A 39 -6.61 -8.16 -2.57
CA ASN A 39 -6.16 -9.06 -3.63
C ASN A 39 -5.41 -8.32 -4.76
N MET A 40 -5.84 -7.10 -5.10
CA MET A 40 -5.14 -6.26 -6.08
C MET A 40 -3.74 -5.87 -5.61
N GLY A 41 -3.59 -5.49 -4.34
CA GLY A 41 -2.29 -5.23 -3.72
C GLY A 41 -1.34 -6.44 -3.79
N ASP A 42 -1.85 -7.62 -3.41
CA ASP A 42 -1.09 -8.88 -3.44
C ASP A 42 -0.67 -9.27 -4.88
N ARG A 43 -1.52 -9.02 -5.89
CA ARG A 43 -1.15 -9.18 -7.30
C ARG A 43 -0.09 -8.17 -7.74
N LEU A 44 -0.20 -6.91 -7.31
CA LEU A 44 0.76 -5.87 -7.65
C LEU A 44 2.14 -6.21 -7.08
N ALA A 45 2.23 -6.71 -5.85
CA ALA A 45 3.49 -7.15 -5.26
C ALA A 45 4.15 -8.30 -6.04
N ARG A 46 3.36 -9.21 -6.64
CA ARG A 46 3.90 -10.25 -7.54
C ARG A 46 4.49 -9.69 -8.84
N LEU A 47 3.95 -8.59 -9.35
CA LEU A 47 4.50 -7.92 -10.54
C LEU A 47 5.79 -7.16 -10.21
N TYR A 48 5.94 -6.75 -8.95
CA TYR A 48 7.06 -5.97 -8.45
C TYR A 48 7.65 -6.62 -7.19
N PRO A 49 8.27 -7.82 -7.32
CA PRO A 49 8.84 -8.50 -6.17
C PRO A 49 10.03 -7.72 -5.62
N LEU A 50 10.24 -7.83 -4.30
CA LEU A 50 11.46 -7.35 -3.66
C LEU A 50 12.55 -8.42 -3.75
N ASN A 51 13.81 -8.02 -3.68
CA ASN A 51 14.90 -8.96 -3.48
C ASN A 51 14.87 -9.46 -2.02
N SER A 52 15.55 -10.57 -1.76
CA SER A 52 15.76 -11.03 -0.38
C SER A 52 16.55 -9.97 0.40
N ALA A 53 16.00 -9.54 1.54
CA ALA A 53 16.59 -8.62 2.48
C ALA A 53 17.14 -9.40 3.68
N LEU A 54 18.36 -9.07 4.11
CA LEU A 54 19.01 -9.70 5.27
C LEU A 54 18.69 -8.97 6.57
N THR A 55 18.22 -7.73 6.49
CA THR A 55 17.87 -6.90 7.66
C THR A 55 16.56 -6.16 7.45
N VAL A 56 15.93 -5.74 8.55
CA VAL A 56 14.74 -4.87 8.51
C VAL A 56 15.04 -3.55 7.80
N GLY A 57 16.23 -2.98 7.98
CA GLY A 57 16.63 -1.75 7.29
C GLY A 57 16.76 -1.93 5.77
N GLU A 58 17.32 -3.05 5.31
CA GLU A 58 17.36 -3.37 3.87
C GLU A 58 15.96 -3.54 3.29
N LEU A 59 15.06 -4.20 4.04
CA LEU A 59 13.67 -4.36 3.64
C LEU A 59 12.96 -3.00 3.51
N GLU A 60 13.14 -2.11 4.50
CA GLU A 60 12.59 -0.75 4.47
C GLU A 60 13.07 0.02 3.24
N ILE A 61 14.38 0.00 2.95
CA ILE A 61 14.95 0.65 1.76
C ILE A 61 14.31 0.10 0.49
N GLN A 62 14.20 -1.22 0.35
CA GLN A 62 13.61 -1.84 -0.84
C GLN A 62 12.13 -1.48 -1.02
N ILE A 63 11.35 -1.49 0.06
CA ILE A 63 9.95 -1.05 0.03
C ILE A 63 9.86 0.42 -0.39
N ASN A 64 10.64 1.29 0.22
CA ASN A 64 10.63 2.73 -0.07
C ASN A 64 11.05 3.05 -1.50
N MET A 65 12.00 2.30 -2.08
CA MET A 65 12.34 2.43 -3.50
C MET A 65 11.15 2.11 -4.41
N MET A 66 10.35 1.09 -4.06
CA MET A 66 9.18 0.71 -4.85
C MET A 66 8.04 1.72 -4.68
N LEU A 67 7.77 2.19 -3.46
CA LEU A 67 6.76 3.22 -3.21
C LEU A 67 7.11 4.53 -3.92
N ALA A 68 8.38 4.92 -3.94
CA ALA A 68 8.86 6.09 -4.69
C ALA A 68 8.61 5.94 -6.20
N ARG A 69 8.77 4.74 -6.76
CA ARG A 69 8.46 4.46 -8.18
C ARG A 69 6.98 4.67 -8.50
N PHE A 70 6.08 4.38 -7.56
CA PHE A 70 4.65 4.61 -7.71
C PHE A 70 4.21 6.02 -7.32
N GLY A 71 5.07 6.79 -6.65
CA GLY A 71 4.69 8.05 -6.03
C GLY A 71 3.73 7.86 -4.85
N TRP A 72 3.85 6.75 -4.12
CA TRP A 72 2.95 6.35 -3.03
C TRP A 72 3.58 6.57 -1.66
N GLY A 73 4.36 7.64 -1.49
CA GLY A 73 4.96 7.98 -0.20
C GLY A 73 6.09 7.04 0.22
N PHE A 74 6.20 6.81 1.53
CA PHE A 74 7.25 6.02 2.16
C PHE A 74 6.76 5.38 3.46
N ILE A 75 7.53 4.43 4.00
CA ILE A 75 7.31 3.79 5.28
C ILE A 75 8.51 3.91 6.20
N ASP A 76 8.23 3.81 7.50
CA ASP A 76 9.21 3.43 8.52
C ASP A 76 8.81 2.06 9.11
N LEU A 77 9.78 1.15 9.22
CA LEU A 77 9.65 -0.16 9.83
C LEU A 77 10.11 -0.11 11.28
N GLN A 78 9.21 -0.48 12.19
CA GLN A 78 9.44 -0.50 13.62
C GLN A 78 9.37 -1.94 14.13
N PRO A 79 10.51 -2.65 14.23
CA PRO A 79 10.55 -3.98 14.81
C PRO A 79 10.20 -3.89 16.30
N HIS A 80 9.37 -4.82 16.75
CA HIS A 80 8.99 -5.06 18.14
C HIS A 80 9.20 -6.55 18.45
N ASP A 81 9.21 -6.91 19.73
CA ASP A 81 9.53 -8.27 20.19
C ASP A 81 8.82 -9.38 19.42
N ASN A 82 7.50 -9.23 19.18
CA ASN A 82 6.67 -10.19 18.43
C ASN A 82 5.91 -9.53 17.27
N ALA A 83 6.37 -8.37 16.77
CA ALA A 83 5.67 -7.67 15.72
C ALA A 83 6.61 -6.87 14.82
N LEU A 84 6.17 -6.61 13.59
CA LEU A 84 6.71 -5.56 12.75
C LEU A 84 5.60 -4.55 12.51
N VAL A 85 5.82 -3.29 12.89
CA VAL A 85 4.89 -2.20 12.62
C VAL A 85 5.40 -1.39 11.44
N LEU A 86 4.54 -1.16 10.44
CA LEU A 86 4.83 -0.33 9.29
C LEU A 86 4.06 0.98 9.43
N GLN A 87 4.79 2.10 9.42
CA GLN A 87 4.21 3.44 9.48
C GLN A 87 4.27 4.08 8.09
N HIS A 88 3.16 4.04 7.36
CA HIS A 88 3.10 4.59 6.01
C HIS A 88 2.70 6.06 6.01
N ARG A 89 3.43 6.90 5.27
CA ARG A 89 3.23 8.35 5.17
C ARG A 89 3.34 8.83 3.74
N GLY A 90 2.72 9.98 3.46
CA GLY A 90 2.82 10.63 2.16
C GLY A 90 2.04 9.92 1.06
N LEU A 91 0.97 9.19 1.44
CA LEU A 91 0.03 8.65 0.45
C LEU A 91 -0.57 9.82 -0.35
N PRO A 92 -0.57 9.77 -1.69
CA PRO A 92 -1.12 10.83 -2.50
C PRO A 92 -2.63 10.98 -2.23
N ALA A 93 -3.06 12.24 -2.11
CA ALA A 93 -4.49 12.55 -2.08
C ALA A 93 -5.11 12.17 -3.43
N GLY A 94 -6.21 11.43 -3.40
CA GLY A 94 -7.02 11.22 -4.58
C GLY A 94 -7.80 12.51 -4.87
N GLU A 95 -7.56 13.15 -6.01
CA GLU A 95 -8.52 14.08 -6.59
C GLU A 95 -9.68 13.24 -7.15
N SER A 96 -10.55 12.74 -6.27
CA SER A 96 -11.60 11.78 -6.64
C SER A 96 -12.95 12.14 -6.05
N MET A 97 -14.00 11.44 -6.48
CA MET A 97 -15.35 11.58 -5.88
C MET A 97 -15.44 11.01 -4.46
N LEU A 98 -14.47 10.19 -4.05
CA LEU A 98 -14.40 9.66 -2.69
C LEU A 98 -13.95 10.75 -1.74
N ASP A 99 -14.53 10.78 -0.54
CA ASP A 99 -13.97 11.59 0.52
C ASP A 99 -12.57 11.08 0.93
N ALA A 100 -11.81 11.92 1.63
CA ALA A 100 -10.43 11.61 1.99
C ALA A 100 -10.32 10.34 2.86
N ASN A 101 -11.33 10.02 3.67
CA ASN A 101 -11.34 8.81 4.49
C ASN A 101 -11.57 7.57 3.63
N GLN A 102 -12.59 7.58 2.77
CA GLN A 102 -12.88 6.46 1.85
C GLN A 102 -11.69 6.17 0.93
N TRP A 103 -11.04 7.23 0.42
CA TRP A 103 -9.80 7.09 -0.35
C TRP A 103 -8.70 6.40 0.46
N ARG A 104 -8.44 6.86 1.69
CA ARG A 104 -7.43 6.25 2.58
C ARG A 104 -7.75 4.81 2.93
N HIS A 105 -9.01 4.45 3.16
CA HIS A 105 -9.42 3.07 3.44
C HIS A 105 -9.19 2.18 2.21
N ALA A 106 -9.60 2.64 1.02
CA ALA A 106 -9.44 1.87 -0.20
C ALA A 106 -7.95 1.64 -0.54
N LEU A 107 -7.13 2.69 -0.50
CA LEU A 107 -5.70 2.57 -0.75
C LEU A 107 -4.99 1.82 0.39
N GLY A 108 -5.45 1.99 1.64
CA GLY A 108 -4.98 1.20 2.78
C GLY A 108 -5.20 -0.30 2.59
N ALA A 109 -6.35 -0.70 2.03
CA ALA A 109 -6.62 -2.09 1.67
C ALA A 109 -5.65 -2.61 0.58
N VAL A 110 -5.40 -1.82 -0.45
CA VAL A 110 -4.41 -2.16 -1.49
C VAL A 110 -3.00 -2.31 -0.89
N LEU A 111 -2.56 -1.34 -0.09
CA LEU A 111 -1.26 -1.39 0.58
C LEU A 111 -1.15 -2.58 1.54
N CYS A 112 -2.24 -2.94 2.21
CA CYS A 112 -2.29 -4.11 3.07
C CYS A 112 -1.93 -5.39 2.32
N GLY A 113 -2.57 -5.63 1.17
CA GLY A 113 -2.26 -6.79 0.32
C GLY A 113 -0.84 -6.77 -0.24
N LEU A 114 -0.37 -5.57 -0.64
CA LEU A 114 0.97 -5.35 -1.17
C LEU A 114 2.05 -5.72 -0.13
N TYR A 115 1.95 -5.14 1.07
CA TYR A 115 2.90 -5.36 2.15
C TYR A 115 2.84 -6.79 2.68
N ALA A 116 1.65 -7.36 2.86
CA ALA A 116 1.52 -8.76 3.29
C ALA A 116 2.22 -9.72 2.31
N ARG A 117 2.10 -9.48 1.00
CA ARG A 117 2.79 -10.29 -0.01
C ARG A 117 4.30 -10.16 0.08
N TRP A 118 4.83 -8.93 0.16
CA TRP A 118 6.28 -8.72 0.27
C TRP A 118 6.85 -9.32 1.56
N LEU A 119 6.20 -9.14 2.70
CA LEU A 119 6.66 -9.72 3.98
C LEU A 119 6.71 -11.25 3.94
N ARG A 120 5.70 -11.89 3.34
CA ARG A 120 5.68 -13.35 3.15
C ARG A 120 6.81 -13.83 2.23
N GLU A 121 7.15 -13.07 1.19
CA GLU A 121 8.28 -13.40 0.30
C GLU A 121 9.65 -13.25 0.99
N GLN A 122 9.73 -12.50 2.09
CA GLN A 122 10.93 -12.41 2.95
C GLN A 122 11.01 -13.53 4.01
N GLY A 123 10.12 -14.53 3.95
CA GLY A 123 10.06 -15.62 4.93
C GLY A 123 9.12 -15.36 6.11
N GLY A 124 8.28 -14.32 6.03
CA GLY A 124 7.17 -14.15 6.97
C GLY A 124 6.16 -15.31 6.89
N ALA A 125 5.51 -15.62 8.01
CA ALA A 125 4.48 -16.66 8.09
C ALA A 125 3.31 -16.41 7.12
N GLU A 126 2.86 -17.49 6.45
CA GLU A 126 1.86 -17.44 5.38
C GLU A 126 0.47 -16.98 5.83
N THR A 127 0.15 -17.17 7.12
CA THR A 127 -1.18 -16.95 7.71
C THR A 127 -1.29 -15.65 8.51
N VAL A 128 -0.23 -14.86 8.61
CA VAL A 128 -0.26 -13.62 9.39
C VAL A 128 -0.99 -12.54 8.62
N SER A 129 -2.15 -12.14 9.15
CA SER A 129 -2.92 -10.99 8.68
C SER A 129 -2.17 -9.72 9.00
N LEU A 130 -1.75 -8.99 7.96
CA LEU A 130 -1.45 -7.58 8.12
C LEU A 130 -2.77 -6.84 8.35
N VAL A 131 -2.86 -6.04 9.42
CA VAL A 131 -4.06 -5.24 9.71
C VAL A 131 -3.68 -3.77 9.66
N CYS A 132 -4.51 -2.97 9.01
CA CYS A 132 -4.44 -1.51 9.09
C CYS A 132 -5.11 -1.08 10.41
N ASP A 133 -4.31 -0.91 11.47
CA ASP A 133 -4.78 -0.67 12.84
C ASP A 133 -5.24 0.78 13.05
N ALA A 134 -4.71 1.73 12.29
CA ALA A 134 -5.11 3.12 12.38
C ALA A 134 -4.94 3.88 11.06
N ILE A 135 -5.86 4.80 10.83
CA ILE A 135 -5.84 5.79 9.75
C ILE A 135 -5.98 7.14 10.44
N SER A 136 -4.95 7.98 10.38
CA SER A 136 -5.02 9.34 10.94
C SER A 136 -5.27 10.39 9.86
N ASP A 137 -5.70 11.58 10.29
CA ASP A 137 -5.91 12.72 9.40
C ASP A 137 -4.61 13.23 8.76
N ASP A 138 -3.45 12.96 9.37
CA ASP A 138 -2.11 13.25 8.80
C ASP A 138 -1.69 12.25 7.70
N ALA A 139 -2.62 11.45 7.20
CA ALA A 139 -2.41 10.39 6.22
C ALA A 139 -1.40 9.32 6.65
N LEU A 140 -1.19 9.16 7.97
CA LEU A 140 -0.49 8.01 8.54
C LEU A 140 -1.40 6.78 8.51
N LEU A 141 -0.92 5.70 7.89
CA LEU A 141 -1.50 4.36 7.99
C LEU A 141 -0.58 3.48 8.82
N LEU A 142 -1.11 2.88 9.89
CA LEU A 142 -0.37 1.95 10.74
C LEU A 142 -0.74 0.53 10.38
N PHE A 143 0.24 -0.25 9.95
CA PHE A 143 0.07 -1.68 9.70
C PHE A 143 0.83 -2.49 10.73
N ARG A 144 0.19 -3.53 11.26
CA ARG A 144 0.82 -4.43 12.23
C ARG A 144 0.88 -5.84 11.69
N TYR A 145 2.09 -6.38 11.65
CA TYR A 145 2.39 -7.77 11.32
C TYR A 145 2.82 -8.49 12.60
N GLN A 146 2.16 -9.58 12.98
CA GLN A 146 2.50 -10.35 14.18
C GLN A 146 2.58 -11.84 13.88
N ASN A 147 3.71 -12.45 14.20
CA ASN A 147 3.80 -13.91 14.22
C ASN A 147 2.99 -14.44 15.41
N GLY A 148 2.08 -15.37 15.15
CA GLY A 148 1.32 -16.10 16.18
C GLY A 148 2.18 -17.09 16.94
#